data_AF-A0A843K380-F1
#
_entry.id   AF-A0A843K380-F1
#
_cell.length_a   1.000
_cell.length_b   1.000
_cell.length_c   1.000
_cell.angle_alpha   90.00
_cell.angle_beta   90.00
_cell.angle_gamma   90.00
#
_symmetry.space_group_name_H-M   'P 1'
#
loop_
_entity.id
_entity.type
_entity.pdbx_description
1 polymer ?
#
loop_
_entity_poly.entity_id
_entity_poly.type
_entity_poly.pdbx_seq_one_letter_code
_entity_poly.pdbx_strand_id
1 'polypeptide(L)'
;MNARGHAQLRVEGVDALETHYQGYHQPMKLARAACRYLLSYLGIDEVVWDESQSRVIKAQDETEGYILARSTEANRRPVAFVFAGGIEHRDGSEVILDESILKRSLNYGLIARGLAYPTYYNGLFSDLRLPLTRAMAHARSEGRGIWPFDLTTKGFSVPGLEPLTENVVILPKLFRRLVDYMGDGGMMDGFRAHLQARCEPLVRVSQVHFTRLDAVVDVKGDRVRLTESPENLIFLDKVLCKKS
;
A
#
# COMPACT_ATOMS: atom_id res chain seq x y z
N MET A 1 8.86 -7.92 -18.60
CA MET A 1 7.58 -8.47 -19.09
C MET A 1 7.57 -9.97 -18.87
N ASN A 2 6.39 -10.58 -18.73
CA ASN A 2 6.26 -12.04 -18.74
C ASN A 2 6.20 -12.57 -20.18
N ALA A 3 6.07 -13.89 -20.35
CA ALA A 3 6.01 -14.53 -21.68
C ALA A 3 4.82 -14.08 -22.56
N ARG A 4 3.81 -13.42 -21.96
CA ARG A 4 2.64 -12.86 -22.65
C ARG A 4 2.81 -11.36 -22.99
N GLY A 5 3.99 -10.78 -22.75
CA GLY A 5 4.21 -9.34 -22.93
C GLY A 5 3.61 -8.48 -21.84
N HIS A 6 3.08 -9.05 -20.74
CA HIS A 6 2.48 -8.25 -19.67
C HIS A 6 3.55 -7.76 -18.70
N ALA A 7 3.38 -6.55 -18.18
CA ALA A 7 4.16 -6.01 -17.08
C ALA A 7 3.28 -5.92 -15.83
N GLN A 8 3.80 -6.39 -14.69
CA GLN A 8 3.15 -6.15 -13.41
C GLN A 8 3.52 -4.75 -12.92
N LEU A 9 2.51 -3.98 -12.51
CA LEU A 9 2.69 -2.61 -12.01
C LEU A 9 2.74 -2.57 -10.48
N ARG A 10 3.43 -1.57 -9.94
CA ARG A 10 3.26 -1.11 -8.57
C ARG A 10 2.54 0.23 -8.60
N VAL A 11 1.36 0.30 -8.01
CA VAL A 11 0.58 1.54 -7.93
C VAL A 11 1.26 2.48 -6.91
N GLU A 12 1.73 3.64 -7.35
CA GLU A 12 2.48 4.61 -6.56
C GLU A 12 1.64 5.23 -5.42
N GLY A 13 2.26 5.47 -4.27
CA GLY A 13 1.66 6.22 -3.16
C GLY A 13 0.54 5.53 -2.37
N VAL A 14 0.17 4.29 -2.71
CA VAL A 14 -0.94 3.56 -2.06
C VAL A 14 -0.52 2.16 -1.59
N ASP A 15 -1.17 1.67 -0.54
CA ASP A 15 -1.04 0.28 -0.04
C ASP A 15 -2.43 -0.19 0.41
N ALA A 16 -3.06 -1.04 -0.41
CA ALA A 16 -4.37 -1.62 -0.12
C ALA A 16 -4.22 -2.81 0.83
N LEU A 17 -5.30 -3.13 1.57
CA LEU A 17 -5.29 -4.28 2.48
C LEU A 17 -4.90 -5.56 1.75
N GLU A 18 -4.12 -6.41 2.41
CA GLU A 18 -3.65 -7.67 1.81
C GLU A 18 -4.82 -8.62 1.53
N THR A 19 -4.84 -9.19 0.32
CA THR A 19 -5.76 -10.28 -0.03
C THR A 19 -5.10 -11.65 0.05
N HIS A 20 -3.76 -11.72 -0.01
CA HIS A 20 -2.98 -12.96 0.07
C HIS A 20 -1.47 -12.67 0.20
N TYR A 21 -0.97 -12.51 1.43
CA TYR A 21 0.44 -12.38 1.74
C TYR A 21 0.90 -13.58 2.59
N GLN A 22 1.75 -14.44 2.02
CA GLN A 22 2.21 -15.69 2.66
C GLN A 22 1.08 -16.58 3.20
N GLY A 23 -0.06 -16.63 2.50
CA GLY A 23 -1.24 -17.39 2.93
C GLY A 23 -2.15 -16.66 3.91
N TYR A 24 -1.76 -15.47 4.39
CA TYR A 24 -2.58 -14.62 5.26
C TYR A 24 -3.20 -13.46 4.48
N HIS A 25 -4.26 -12.87 5.00
CA HIS A 25 -4.92 -11.71 4.41
C HIS A 25 -5.35 -10.74 5.49
N GLN A 26 -5.84 -9.58 5.12
CA GLN A 26 -6.61 -8.71 6.01
C GLN A 26 -8.10 -8.93 5.73
N PRO A 27 -9.04 -8.31 6.48
CA PRO A 27 -10.47 -8.61 6.34
C PRO A 27 -10.96 -8.56 4.88
N MET A 28 -11.30 -9.72 4.32
CA MET A 28 -11.34 -9.94 2.87
C MET A 28 -12.35 -9.05 2.16
N LYS A 29 -13.49 -8.76 2.81
CA LYS A 29 -14.53 -7.86 2.27
C LYS A 29 -13.98 -6.47 1.96
N LEU A 30 -13.14 -5.95 2.86
CA LEU A 30 -12.49 -4.64 2.74
C LEU A 30 -11.32 -4.72 1.77
N ALA A 31 -10.48 -5.75 1.85
CA ALA A 31 -9.34 -5.94 0.96
C ALA A 31 -9.76 -6.04 -0.52
N ARG A 32 -10.81 -6.82 -0.81
CA ARG A 32 -11.36 -6.94 -2.18
C ARG A 32 -12.05 -5.68 -2.68
N ALA A 33 -12.39 -4.71 -1.81
CA ALA A 33 -13.04 -3.47 -2.27
C ALA A 33 -12.10 -2.63 -3.14
N ALA A 34 -10.80 -2.59 -2.83
CA ALA A 34 -9.79 -1.95 -3.68
C ALA A 34 -9.68 -2.63 -5.04
N CYS A 35 -9.67 -3.97 -5.07
CA CYS A 35 -9.64 -4.74 -6.30
C CYS A 35 -10.89 -4.51 -7.16
N ARG A 36 -12.09 -4.56 -6.59
CA ARG A 36 -13.33 -4.28 -7.31
C ARG A 36 -13.34 -2.86 -7.90
N TYR A 37 -12.85 -1.88 -7.15
CA TYR A 37 -12.73 -0.52 -7.65
C TYR A 37 -11.73 -0.42 -8.80
N LEU A 38 -10.58 -1.08 -8.71
CA LEU A 38 -9.59 -1.13 -9.80
C LEU A 38 -10.21 -1.71 -11.08
N LEU A 39 -10.86 -2.86 -10.99
CA LEU A 39 -11.50 -3.52 -12.13
C LEU A 39 -12.54 -2.61 -12.77
N SER A 40 -13.45 -2.06 -11.97
CA SER A 40 -14.47 -1.12 -12.44
C SER A 40 -13.88 0.17 -13.02
N TYR A 41 -12.82 0.71 -12.43
CA TYR A 41 -12.16 1.93 -12.90
C TYR A 41 -11.51 1.73 -14.28
N LEU A 42 -10.91 0.56 -14.51
CA LEU A 42 -10.30 0.20 -15.79
C LEU A 42 -11.32 -0.33 -16.82
N GLY A 43 -12.57 -0.55 -16.42
CA GLY A 43 -13.58 -1.16 -17.30
C GLY A 43 -13.37 -2.65 -17.53
N ILE A 44 -12.62 -3.33 -16.65
CA ILE A 44 -12.41 -4.78 -16.71
C ILE A 44 -13.61 -5.47 -16.09
N ASP A 45 -14.27 -6.33 -16.85
CA ASP A 45 -15.46 -7.07 -16.44
C ASP A 45 -15.36 -8.57 -16.78
N GLU A 46 -16.48 -9.30 -16.62
CA GLU A 46 -16.57 -10.75 -16.74
C GLU A 46 -15.48 -11.53 -15.98
N VAL A 47 -15.09 -11.00 -14.81
CA VAL A 47 -13.96 -11.53 -14.03
C VAL A 47 -14.33 -12.85 -13.36
N VAL A 48 -13.63 -13.90 -13.77
CA VAL A 48 -13.67 -15.23 -13.16
C VAL A 48 -12.43 -15.43 -12.31
N TRP A 49 -12.66 -15.78 -11.05
CA TRP A 49 -11.64 -16.08 -10.07
C TRP A 49 -11.42 -17.59 -9.97
N ASP A 50 -10.24 -17.99 -9.50
CA ASP A 50 -9.99 -19.36 -9.06
C ASP A 50 -10.83 -19.72 -7.82
N GLU A 51 -10.83 -21.01 -7.46
CA GLU A 51 -11.57 -21.50 -6.28
C GLU A 51 -11.14 -20.80 -4.99
N SER A 52 -9.84 -20.53 -4.86
CA SER A 52 -9.27 -19.82 -3.70
C SER A 52 -9.60 -18.33 -3.67
N GLN A 53 -10.21 -17.79 -4.73
CA GLN A 53 -10.57 -16.39 -4.89
C GLN A 53 -9.37 -15.44 -4.67
N SER A 54 -8.19 -15.89 -5.11
CA SER A 54 -6.92 -15.17 -5.00
C SER A 54 -6.35 -14.76 -6.36
N ARG A 55 -6.76 -15.43 -7.44
CA ARG A 55 -6.25 -15.19 -8.80
C ARG A 55 -7.39 -15.08 -9.80
N VAL A 56 -7.31 -14.07 -10.66
CA VAL A 56 -8.15 -13.97 -11.85
C VAL A 56 -7.65 -15.00 -12.87
N ILE A 57 -8.54 -15.87 -13.34
CA ILE A 57 -8.24 -16.91 -14.34
C ILE A 57 -8.83 -16.57 -15.72
N LYS A 58 -9.83 -15.69 -15.76
CA LYS A 58 -10.43 -15.15 -16.98
C LYS A 58 -11.04 -13.78 -16.69
N ALA A 59 -10.96 -12.86 -17.64
CA ALA A 59 -11.67 -11.58 -17.62
C ALA A 59 -11.78 -11.06 -19.06
N GLN A 60 -12.63 -10.07 -19.29
CA GLN A 60 -12.54 -9.20 -20.45
C GLN A 60 -11.69 -7.98 -20.03
N ASP A 61 -10.39 -8.04 -20.34
CA ASP A 61 -9.37 -7.16 -19.76
C ASP A 61 -8.54 -6.37 -20.80
N GLU A 62 -8.87 -6.46 -22.08
CA GLU A 62 -8.29 -5.70 -23.20
C GLU A 62 -8.74 -4.22 -23.23
N THR A 63 -8.79 -3.62 -22.06
CA THR A 63 -9.26 -2.24 -21.84
C THR A 63 -8.14 -1.23 -22.10
N GLU A 64 -8.50 -0.09 -22.68
CA GLU A 64 -7.53 0.99 -22.91
C GLU A 64 -7.15 1.67 -21.59
N GLY A 65 -5.86 1.95 -21.42
CA GLY A 65 -5.33 2.66 -20.28
C GLY A 65 -3.88 3.08 -20.51
N TYR A 66 -3.39 3.98 -19.65
CA TYR A 66 -2.00 4.42 -19.67
C TYR A 66 -1.44 4.55 -18.26
N ILE A 67 -0.11 4.60 -18.18
CA ILE A 67 0.60 4.85 -16.93
C ILE A 67 1.51 6.07 -17.07
N LEU A 68 1.69 6.78 -15.96
CA LEU A 68 2.80 7.71 -15.79
C LEU A 68 3.74 7.12 -14.76
N ALA A 69 4.98 6.84 -15.18
CA ALA A 69 5.99 6.20 -14.35
C ALA A 69 7.36 6.87 -14.57
N ARG A 70 8.13 7.02 -13.49
CA ARG A 70 9.49 7.60 -13.50
C ARG A 70 10.59 6.61 -13.12
N SER A 71 10.21 5.46 -12.59
CA SER A 71 11.15 4.49 -12.03
C SER A 71 10.57 3.08 -12.00
N THR A 72 11.45 2.11 -11.80
CA THR A 72 11.08 0.75 -11.41
C THR A 72 11.59 0.48 -10.00
N GLU A 73 10.87 -0.35 -9.25
CA GLU A 73 11.33 -0.82 -7.93
C GLU A 73 12.23 -2.07 -8.06
N ALA A 74 12.75 -2.59 -6.94
CA ALA A 74 13.71 -3.69 -6.89
C ALA A 74 13.29 -4.95 -7.69
N ASN A 75 12.00 -5.28 -7.77
CA ASN A 75 11.48 -6.39 -8.59
C ASN A 75 11.24 -5.99 -10.07
N ARG A 76 11.75 -4.84 -10.50
CA ARG A 76 11.63 -4.28 -11.85
C ARG A 76 10.20 -4.00 -12.31
N ARG A 77 9.27 -3.81 -11.36
CA ARG A 77 7.91 -3.33 -11.66
C ARG A 77 7.91 -1.82 -11.81
N PRO A 78 7.29 -1.25 -12.86
CA PRO A 78 7.07 0.18 -12.95
C PRO A 78 6.30 0.68 -11.72
N VAL A 79 6.78 1.75 -11.10
CA VAL A 79 6.05 2.44 -10.04
C VAL A 79 5.26 3.57 -10.69
N ALA A 80 3.94 3.44 -10.67
CA ALA A 80 3.08 4.08 -11.67
C ALA A 80 1.84 4.74 -11.07
N PHE A 81 1.45 5.85 -11.68
CA PHE A 81 0.08 6.36 -11.66
C PHE A 81 -0.69 5.73 -12.81
N VAL A 82 -1.87 5.18 -12.52
CA VAL A 82 -2.66 4.39 -13.48
C VAL A 82 -3.90 5.16 -13.89
N PHE A 83 -4.20 5.15 -15.18
CA PHE A 83 -5.32 5.84 -15.79
C PHE A 83 -6.07 4.94 -16.77
N ALA A 84 -7.40 5.06 -16.80
CA ALA A 84 -8.24 4.40 -17.79
C ALA A 84 -8.42 5.30 -19.03
N GLY A 85 -8.67 4.68 -20.18
CA GLY A 85 -8.84 5.33 -21.48
C GLY A 85 -7.53 5.76 -22.11
N GLY A 86 -7.62 6.36 -23.30
CA GLY A 86 -6.48 6.85 -24.06
C GLY A 86 -5.89 8.17 -23.53
N ILE A 87 -4.69 8.47 -24.00
CA ILE A 87 -4.00 9.76 -23.81
C ILE A 87 -3.46 10.22 -25.17
N GLU A 88 -3.50 11.53 -25.44
CA GLU A 88 -2.96 12.08 -26.71
C GLU A 88 -1.42 12.04 -26.79
N HIS A 89 -0.76 11.74 -25.68
CA HIS A 89 0.69 11.63 -25.59
C HIS A 89 1.17 10.29 -26.17
N ARG A 90 2.29 10.32 -26.89
CA ARG A 90 2.97 9.11 -27.37
C ARG A 90 3.66 8.40 -26.21
N ASP A 91 3.82 7.08 -26.32
CA ASP A 91 4.62 6.31 -25.37
C ASP A 91 6.04 6.90 -25.21
N GLY A 92 6.49 7.00 -23.96
CA GLY A 92 7.79 7.59 -23.61
C GLY A 92 7.83 9.12 -23.59
N SER A 93 6.72 9.81 -23.86
CA SER A 93 6.65 11.27 -23.71
C SER A 93 6.86 11.68 -22.25
N GLU A 94 7.54 12.80 -22.05
CA GLU A 94 7.60 13.45 -20.74
C GLU A 94 6.28 14.17 -20.45
N VAL A 95 5.67 13.84 -19.31
CA VAL A 95 4.41 14.43 -18.86
C VAL A 95 4.61 14.93 -17.43
N ILE A 96 4.31 16.22 -17.21
CA ILE A 96 4.27 16.79 -15.86
C ILE A 96 2.95 16.36 -15.22
N LEU A 97 3.04 15.49 -14.22
CA LEU A 97 1.91 15.09 -13.41
C LEU A 97 1.63 16.15 -12.34
N ASP A 98 0.56 16.92 -12.50
CA ASP A 98 0.08 17.88 -11.50
C ASP A 98 -1.09 17.31 -10.66
N GLU A 99 -1.59 18.09 -9.69
CA GLU A 99 -2.74 17.69 -8.86
C GLU A 99 -4.02 17.42 -9.68
N SER A 100 -4.22 18.13 -10.80
CA SER A 100 -5.41 17.99 -11.63
C SER A 100 -5.42 16.65 -12.37
N ILE A 101 -4.27 16.24 -12.89
CA ILE A 101 -4.07 14.95 -13.54
C ILE A 101 -4.08 13.85 -12.47
N LEU A 102 -3.37 14.04 -11.35
CA LEU A 102 -3.35 13.09 -10.22
C LEU A 102 -4.77 12.70 -9.77
N LYS A 103 -5.68 13.68 -9.64
CA LYS A 103 -7.07 13.45 -9.23
C LYS A 103 -7.86 12.50 -10.14
N ARG A 104 -7.44 12.35 -11.40
CA ARG A 104 -8.04 11.42 -12.36
C ARG A 104 -7.50 10.00 -12.24
N SER A 105 -6.36 9.79 -11.58
CA SER A 105 -5.72 8.48 -11.45
C SER A 105 -6.48 7.53 -10.55
N LEU A 106 -6.31 6.22 -10.80
CA LEU A 106 -6.71 5.14 -9.89
C LEU A 106 -6.14 5.36 -8.48
N ASN A 107 -4.88 5.81 -8.39
CA ASN A 107 -4.16 6.02 -7.13
C ASN A 107 -4.90 7.00 -6.22
N TYR A 108 -5.28 8.16 -6.76
CA TYR A 108 -6.07 9.14 -6.02
C TYR A 108 -7.47 8.59 -5.73
N GLY A 109 -8.09 7.91 -6.70
CA GLY A 109 -9.41 7.30 -6.55
C GLY A 109 -9.51 6.30 -5.39
N LEU A 110 -8.47 5.48 -5.18
CA LEU A 110 -8.35 4.53 -4.07
C LEU A 110 -8.28 5.26 -2.72
N ILE A 111 -7.44 6.29 -2.62
CA ILE A 111 -7.27 7.06 -1.39
C ILE A 111 -8.54 7.84 -1.04
N ALA A 112 -9.14 8.56 -1.99
CA ALA A 112 -10.33 9.38 -1.79
C ALA A 112 -11.57 8.57 -1.38
N ARG A 113 -11.57 7.27 -1.66
CA ARG A 113 -12.63 6.32 -1.26
C ARG A 113 -12.31 5.57 0.03
N GLY A 114 -11.12 5.77 0.61
CA GLY A 114 -10.66 5.03 1.78
C GLY A 114 -10.43 3.54 1.50
N LEU A 115 -10.03 3.19 0.28
CA LEU A 115 -9.79 1.79 -0.13
C LEU A 115 -8.33 1.37 0.01
N ALA A 116 -7.44 2.31 0.33
CA ALA A 116 -6.02 2.05 0.56
C ALA A 116 -5.46 3.05 1.57
N TYR A 117 -4.36 2.68 2.22
CA TYR A 117 -3.57 3.60 3.01
C TYR A 117 -2.64 4.43 2.11
N PRO A 118 -2.37 5.70 2.45
CA PRO A 118 -1.24 6.40 1.88
C PRO A 118 0.05 5.72 2.34
N THR A 119 0.90 5.32 1.39
CA THR A 119 2.22 4.75 1.68
C THR A 119 3.24 5.39 0.75
N TYR A 120 3.96 6.36 1.29
CA TYR A 120 4.87 7.19 0.50
C TYR A 120 6.29 6.66 0.54
N TYR A 121 6.95 6.74 -0.61
CA TYR A 121 8.37 6.47 -0.76
C TYR A 121 9.11 7.74 -1.19
N ASN A 122 10.42 7.79 -0.98
CA ASN A 122 11.28 8.95 -1.28
C ASN A 122 11.18 9.49 -2.71
N GLY A 123 10.74 8.68 -3.67
CA GLY A 123 10.54 9.10 -5.07
C GLY A 123 9.28 9.92 -5.34
N LEU A 124 8.32 9.97 -4.42
CA LEU A 124 7.05 10.65 -4.60
C LEU A 124 7.09 12.08 -4.04
N PHE A 125 7.08 13.10 -4.88
CA PHE A 125 7.23 14.51 -4.47
C PHE A 125 6.05 15.07 -3.65
N SER A 126 6.30 16.13 -2.87
CA SER A 126 5.33 16.70 -1.93
C SER A 126 4.08 17.28 -2.60
N ASP A 127 4.23 17.86 -3.78
CA ASP A 127 3.14 18.32 -4.64
C ASP A 127 2.14 17.21 -5.00
N LEU A 128 2.56 15.94 -5.01
CA LEU A 128 1.70 14.77 -5.19
C LEU A 128 1.28 14.12 -3.86
N ARG A 129 2.16 14.09 -2.85
CA ARG A 129 1.83 13.53 -1.52
C ARG A 129 0.75 14.33 -0.81
N LEU A 130 0.82 15.66 -0.86
CA LEU A 130 -0.10 16.53 -0.12
C LEU A 130 -1.56 16.39 -0.61
N PRO A 131 -1.87 16.38 -1.92
CA PRO A 131 -3.21 16.07 -2.40
C PRO A 131 -3.72 14.69 -1.95
N LEU A 132 -2.89 13.65 -2.00
CA LEU A 132 -3.26 12.31 -1.50
C LEU A 132 -3.55 12.35 0.01
N THR A 133 -2.72 13.05 0.78
CA THR A 133 -2.92 13.22 2.24
C THR A 133 -4.23 13.94 2.54
N ARG A 134 -4.56 15.01 1.80
CA ARG A 134 -5.85 15.72 1.96
C ARG A 134 -7.03 14.83 1.60
N ALA A 135 -6.95 14.09 0.50
CA ALA A 135 -8.00 13.16 0.09
C ALA A 135 -8.22 12.04 1.11
N MET A 136 -7.12 11.52 1.68
CA MET A 136 -7.16 10.55 2.76
C MET A 136 -7.85 11.14 4.00
N ALA A 137 -7.43 12.33 4.44
CA ALA A 137 -7.98 12.98 5.63
C ALA A 137 -9.49 13.20 5.51
N HIS A 138 -9.96 13.60 4.32
CA HIS A 138 -11.39 13.69 4.03
C HIS A 138 -12.08 12.32 4.06
N ALA A 139 -11.51 11.29 3.42
CA ALA A 139 -12.08 9.94 3.48
C ALA A 139 -12.16 9.42 4.93
N ARG A 140 -11.16 9.74 5.76
CA ARG A 140 -11.12 9.38 7.19
C ARG A 140 -12.18 10.13 8.00
N SER A 141 -12.35 11.44 7.79
CA SER A 141 -13.36 12.23 8.50
C SER A 141 -14.78 11.79 8.17
N GLU A 142 -15.00 11.32 6.94
CA GLU A 142 -16.29 10.81 6.45
C GLU A 142 -16.52 9.32 6.78
N GLY A 143 -15.59 8.67 7.50
CA GLY A 143 -15.71 7.25 7.84
C GLY A 143 -15.79 6.32 6.62
N ARG A 144 -15.11 6.65 5.52
CA ARG A 144 -15.18 5.87 4.28
C ARG A 144 -14.26 4.65 4.32
N GLY A 145 -14.69 3.57 3.67
CA GLY A 145 -13.86 2.39 3.41
C GLY A 145 -13.26 1.78 4.67
N ILE A 146 -11.94 1.74 4.74
CA ILE A 146 -11.19 1.11 5.84
C ILE A 146 -11.13 1.95 7.12
N TRP A 147 -11.35 3.27 7.03
CA TRP A 147 -11.07 4.21 8.13
C TRP A 147 -11.85 3.99 9.43
N PRO A 148 -13.15 3.58 9.41
CA PRO A 148 -13.85 3.23 10.65
C PRO A 148 -13.20 2.10 11.44
N PHE A 149 -12.50 1.21 10.74
CA PHE A 149 -11.92 0.00 11.30
C PHE A 149 -10.42 0.12 11.58
N ASP A 150 -9.78 1.22 11.18
CA ASP A 150 -8.33 1.39 11.30
C ASP A 150 -7.87 1.37 12.77
N LEU A 151 -6.96 0.44 13.05
CA LEU A 151 -6.29 0.22 14.34
C LEU A 151 -4.82 0.62 14.31
N THR A 152 -4.30 1.15 13.20
CA THR A 152 -2.86 1.39 12.98
C THR A 152 -2.21 2.17 14.12
N THR A 153 -2.83 3.28 14.56
CA THR A 153 -2.32 4.12 15.66
C THR A 153 -3.04 3.91 16.99
N LYS A 154 -4.26 3.36 16.97
CA LYS A 154 -5.01 2.99 18.18
C LYS A 154 -4.31 1.84 18.90
N GLY A 155 -3.86 0.85 18.15
CA GLY A 155 -3.24 -0.38 18.60
C GLY A 155 -4.22 -1.53 18.81
N PHE A 156 -3.68 -2.74 18.80
CA PHE A 156 -4.42 -4.00 18.89
C PHE A 156 -3.53 -5.09 19.50
N SER A 157 -4.14 -6.11 20.09
CA SER A 157 -3.44 -7.27 20.63
C SER A 157 -3.24 -8.32 19.55
N VAL A 158 -2.09 -8.98 19.57
CA VAL A 158 -1.68 -10.00 18.59
C VAL A 158 -1.39 -11.32 19.30
N PRO A 159 -2.42 -12.09 19.68
CA PRO A 159 -2.21 -13.38 20.34
C PRO A 159 -1.81 -14.48 19.34
N GLY A 160 -1.91 -14.21 18.03
CA GLY A 160 -1.62 -15.14 16.94
C GLY A 160 -1.90 -14.51 15.57
N LEU A 161 -1.65 -15.27 14.50
CA LEU A 161 -1.86 -14.82 13.11
C LEU A 161 -3.33 -14.82 12.67
N GLU A 162 -4.19 -15.63 13.30
CA GLU A 162 -5.61 -15.72 12.94
C GLU A 162 -6.38 -14.41 13.22
N PRO A 163 -6.28 -13.78 14.42
CA PRO A 163 -6.95 -12.49 14.65
C PRO A 163 -6.45 -11.37 13.76
N LEU A 164 -5.15 -11.40 13.40
CA LEU A 164 -4.54 -10.46 12.46
C LEU A 164 -5.22 -10.54 11.09
N THR A 165 -5.76 -11.71 10.73
CA THR A 165 -6.30 -11.98 9.40
C THR A 165 -7.75 -11.56 9.24
N GLU A 166 -8.58 -11.88 10.23
CA GLU A 166 -10.04 -11.70 10.13
C GLU A 166 -10.55 -10.37 10.68
N ASN A 167 -9.83 -9.78 11.66
CA ASN A 167 -10.38 -8.70 12.48
C ASN A 167 -9.55 -7.41 12.47
N VAL A 168 -8.33 -7.45 11.91
CA VAL A 168 -7.38 -6.34 12.06
C VAL A 168 -7.21 -5.56 10.75
N VAL A 169 -7.69 -4.32 10.77
CA VAL A 169 -7.46 -3.35 9.71
C VAL A 169 -6.35 -2.41 10.15
N ILE A 170 -5.18 -2.57 9.54
CA ILE A 170 -3.97 -1.77 9.79
C ILE A 170 -3.24 -1.51 8.48
N LEU A 171 -2.25 -0.61 8.51
CA LEU A 171 -1.30 -0.40 7.42
C LEU A 171 -0.73 -1.76 6.93
N PRO A 172 -0.87 -2.11 5.64
CA PRO A 172 -0.44 -3.42 5.13
C PRO A 172 1.06 -3.66 5.31
N LYS A 173 1.88 -2.60 5.27
CA LYS A 173 3.30 -2.71 5.61
C LYS A 173 3.56 -3.21 7.04
N LEU A 174 2.77 -2.79 8.04
CA LEU A 174 2.88 -3.32 9.40
C LEU A 174 2.37 -4.76 9.46
N PHE A 175 1.25 -5.05 8.80
CA PHE A 175 0.70 -6.41 8.68
C PHE A 175 1.74 -7.39 8.13
N ARG A 176 2.38 -7.07 6.99
CA ARG A 176 3.43 -7.91 6.38
C ARG A 176 4.59 -8.17 7.33
N ARG A 177 4.94 -7.23 8.22
CA ARG A 177 6.02 -7.45 9.22
C ARG A 177 5.61 -8.35 10.36
N LEU A 178 4.37 -8.25 10.80
CA LEU A 178 3.83 -9.17 11.80
C LEU A 178 3.74 -10.60 11.22
N VAL A 179 3.25 -10.73 9.99
CA VAL A 179 3.22 -12.02 9.28
C VAL A 179 4.62 -12.59 9.09
N ASP A 180 5.57 -11.82 8.57
CA ASP A 180 6.97 -12.25 8.42
C ASP A 180 7.52 -12.77 9.76
N TYR A 181 7.34 -12.01 10.84
CA TYR A 181 7.94 -12.33 12.14
C TYR A 181 7.30 -13.53 12.85
N MET A 182 5.96 -13.56 12.90
CA MET A 182 5.23 -14.62 13.59
C MET A 182 5.20 -15.91 12.79
N GLY A 183 5.23 -15.83 11.45
CA GLY A 183 5.37 -16.99 10.57
C GLY A 183 6.69 -17.74 10.80
N ASP A 184 7.73 -17.03 11.21
CA ASP A 184 9.02 -17.59 11.61
C ASP A 184 9.03 -18.08 13.09
N GLY A 185 7.88 -18.10 13.77
CA GLY A 185 7.75 -18.53 15.17
C GLY A 185 8.06 -17.44 16.21
N GLY A 186 8.12 -16.17 15.79
CA GLY A 186 8.40 -15.03 16.67
C GLY A 186 7.28 -14.70 17.66
N MET A 187 7.66 -14.25 18.87
CA MET A 187 6.76 -13.83 19.95
C MET A 187 6.81 -12.30 20.13
N MET A 188 5.71 -11.66 20.51
CA MET A 188 5.59 -10.20 20.45
C MET A 188 6.68 -9.41 21.20
N ASP A 189 7.26 -9.95 22.27
CA ASP A 189 8.38 -9.36 23.00
C ASP A 189 9.65 -9.17 22.14
N GLY A 190 9.89 -10.04 21.15
CA GLY A 190 10.99 -9.95 20.20
C GLY A 190 10.68 -9.15 18.93
N PHE A 191 9.43 -8.71 18.70
CA PHE A 191 9.02 -8.08 17.44
C PHE A 191 9.80 -6.79 17.15
N ARG A 192 10.02 -5.94 18.17
CA ARG A 192 10.77 -4.69 17.98
C ARG A 192 12.23 -4.95 17.62
N ALA A 193 12.87 -5.95 18.23
CA ALA A 193 14.24 -6.35 17.90
C ALA A 193 14.33 -6.90 16.47
N HIS A 194 13.31 -7.65 16.02
CA HIS A 194 13.22 -8.09 14.63
C HIS A 194 13.16 -6.91 13.65
N LEU A 195 12.35 -5.88 13.92
CA LEU A 195 12.30 -4.68 13.09
C LEU A 195 13.63 -3.91 13.07
N GLN A 196 14.32 -3.83 14.22
CA GLN A 196 15.66 -3.23 14.32
C GLN A 196 16.66 -3.94 13.41
N ALA A 197 16.67 -5.28 13.43
CA ALA A 197 17.56 -6.10 12.62
C ALA A 197 17.27 -5.97 11.11
N ARG A 198 15.99 -5.81 10.72
CA ARG A 198 15.59 -5.62 9.32
C ARG A 198 16.04 -4.29 8.72
N CYS A 199 16.24 -3.28 9.56
CA CYS A 199 16.61 -1.92 9.18
C CYS A 199 15.76 -1.36 8.03
N GLU A 200 14.64 -0.72 8.38
CA GLU A 200 13.75 -0.09 7.40
C GLU A 200 13.73 1.42 7.60
N PRO A 201 14.53 2.16 6.82
CA PRO A 201 14.70 3.59 7.00
C PRO A 201 13.47 4.35 6.53
N LEU A 202 13.14 5.43 7.24
CA LEU A 202 12.04 6.32 6.91
C LEU A 202 12.30 7.75 7.38
N VAL A 203 11.55 8.71 6.85
CA VAL A 203 11.46 10.08 7.36
C VAL A 203 10.10 10.28 8.02
N ARG A 204 10.11 10.81 9.24
CA ARG A 204 8.91 11.40 9.85
C ARG A 204 8.76 12.83 9.34
N VAL A 205 7.75 13.05 8.51
CA VAL A 205 7.59 14.28 7.72
C VAL A 205 7.44 15.50 8.63
N SER A 206 6.63 15.39 9.68
CA SER A 206 6.31 16.50 10.59
C SER A 206 7.53 17.04 11.35
N GLN A 207 8.55 16.21 11.60
CA GLN A 207 9.80 16.64 12.26
C GLN A 207 11.00 16.71 11.32
N VAL A 208 10.83 16.39 10.02
CA VAL A 208 11.94 16.22 9.06
C VAL A 208 13.03 15.29 9.63
N HIS A 209 12.60 14.26 10.36
CA HIS A 209 13.50 13.44 11.15
C HIS A 209 13.72 12.09 10.47
N PHE A 210 14.98 11.81 10.12
CA PHE A 210 15.40 10.51 9.62
C PHE A 210 15.42 9.50 10.76
N THR A 211 14.73 8.37 10.56
CA THR A 211 14.64 7.30 11.54
C THR A 211 14.37 5.97 10.84
N ARG A 212 13.78 5.01 11.55
CA ARG A 212 13.46 3.68 11.06
C ARG A 212 12.08 3.22 11.53
N LEU A 213 11.56 2.18 10.89
CA LEU A 213 10.25 1.60 11.25
C LEU A 213 10.19 1.15 12.72
N ASP A 214 11.26 0.56 13.27
CA ASP A 214 11.30 0.13 14.69
C ASP A 214 11.17 1.28 15.69
N ALA A 215 11.48 2.51 15.29
CA ALA A 215 11.37 3.68 16.13
C ALA A 215 9.94 4.25 16.18
N VAL A 216 9.10 3.91 15.19
CA VAL A 216 7.70 4.33 15.14
C VAL A 216 6.72 3.19 15.45
N VAL A 217 7.21 2.04 15.88
CA VAL A 217 6.41 0.90 16.34
C VAL A 217 6.55 0.79 17.87
N ASP A 218 5.42 0.85 18.56
CA ASP A 218 5.30 0.67 20.00
C ASP A 218 4.72 -0.72 20.28
N VAL A 219 5.39 -1.48 21.15
CA VAL A 219 4.98 -2.83 21.58
C VAL A 219 4.92 -2.85 23.11
N LYS A 220 3.77 -3.23 23.66
CA LYS A 220 3.54 -3.35 25.10
C LYS A 220 2.81 -4.67 25.38
N GLY A 221 3.55 -5.66 25.88
CA GLY A 221 3.04 -7.02 25.98
C GLY A 221 2.72 -7.56 24.57
N ASP A 222 1.48 -7.99 24.36
CA ASP A 222 0.98 -8.46 23.07
C ASP A 222 0.39 -7.34 22.20
N ARG A 223 0.34 -6.10 22.71
CA ARG A 223 -0.28 -4.97 22.02
C ARG A 223 0.74 -4.23 21.17
N VAL A 224 0.41 -3.99 19.90
CA VAL A 224 1.25 -3.27 18.93
C VAL A 224 0.50 -2.09 18.29
N ARG A 225 1.22 -1.01 17.97
CA ARG A 225 0.71 0.14 17.19
C ARG A 225 1.83 0.91 16.52
N LEU A 226 1.48 1.75 15.54
CA LEU A 226 2.32 2.86 15.13
C LEU A 226 2.14 4.06 16.06
N THR A 227 3.24 4.76 16.36
CA THR A 227 3.23 6.03 17.09
C THR A 227 3.06 7.24 16.17
N GLU A 228 3.03 7.01 14.87
CA GLU A 228 2.91 8.02 13.83
C GLU A 228 1.93 7.53 12.74
N SER A 229 1.09 8.44 12.24
CA SER A 229 0.11 8.08 11.21
C SER A 229 0.79 7.81 9.86
N PRO A 230 0.26 6.90 9.01
CA PRO A 230 0.89 6.54 7.73
C PRO A 230 1.21 7.71 6.81
N GLU A 231 0.35 8.73 6.75
CA GLU A 231 0.54 9.93 5.93
C GLU A 231 1.77 10.78 6.33
N ASN A 232 2.27 10.60 7.54
CA ASN A 232 3.43 11.31 8.07
C ASN A 232 4.75 10.54 7.88
N LEU A 233 4.71 9.41 7.15
CA LEU A 233 5.86 8.53 6.95
C LEU A 233 6.26 8.50 5.46
N ILE A 234 7.55 8.71 5.19
CA ILE A 234 8.15 8.46 3.88
C ILE A 234 9.17 7.35 4.03
N PHE A 235 8.91 6.18 3.44
CA PHE A 235 9.83 5.06 3.44
C PHE A 235 10.96 5.28 2.44
N LEU A 236 12.17 4.90 2.83
CA LEU A 236 13.35 5.04 2.01
C LEU A 236 13.78 3.66 1.49
N ASP A 237 14.38 3.62 0.32
CA ASP A 237 15.02 2.41 -0.17
C ASP A 237 16.13 1.95 0.79
N LYS A 238 16.30 0.62 0.89
CA LYS A 238 17.21 -0.03 1.84
C LYS A 238 18.70 0.31 1.66
N VAL A 239 19.05 1.13 0.67
CA VAL A 239 20.44 1.55 0.41
C VAL A 239 21.08 2.21 1.64
N LEU A 240 20.28 2.90 2.47
CA LEU A 240 20.74 3.58 3.68
C LEU A 240 21.04 2.64 4.87
N CYS A 241 20.79 1.34 4.76
CA CYS A 241 21.00 0.36 5.82
C CYS A 241 22.21 -0.56 5.58
N LYS A 242 23.00 -0.32 4.53
CA LYS A 242 24.28 -1.01 4.37
C LYS A 242 25.22 -0.53 5.48
N LYS A 243 25.64 -1.47 6.33
CA LYS A 243 26.67 -1.24 7.35
C LYS A 243 27.92 -0.67 6.66
N SER A 244 28.41 0.44 7.20
CA SER A 244 29.83 0.80 7.12
C SER A 244 30.67 -0.29 7.75
#